data_AF-A0A1G2LDF4-F1
#
_entry.id   AF-A0A1G2LDF4-F1
#
_cell.length_a   1.000
_cell.length_b   1.000
_cell.length_c   1.000
_cell.angle_alpha   90.00
_cell.angle_beta   90.00
_cell.angle_gamma   90.00
#
_symmetry.space_group_name_H-M   'P 1'
#
loop_
_entity.id
_entity.type
_entity.pdbx_description
1 polymer ?
#
loop_
_entity_poly.entity_id
_entity_poly.type
_entity_poly.pdbx_seq_one_letter_code
_entity_poly.pdbx_strand_id
1 'polypeptide(L)'
;MKLDPQQTDRLNLVFDLGHIPEETRAFWASRLDNLPELAQESILSMFEIAPDAIGRLTDLQKRKEDALAKRDRPSWDAIVKDETALMAELLKSPS
;
A
#
# COMPACT_ATOMS: atom_id res chain seq x y z
N MET A 1 -2.25 -12.47 -11.35
CA MET A 1 -1.85 -11.74 -12.56
C MET A 1 -0.57 -11.04 -12.17
N LYS A 2 0.59 -11.44 -12.70
CA LYS A 2 1.86 -10.88 -12.23
C LYS A 2 2.03 -9.44 -12.69
N LEU A 3 2.74 -8.62 -11.92
CA LEU A 3 3.20 -7.31 -12.37
C LEU A 3 3.99 -7.46 -13.68
N ASP A 4 3.77 -6.55 -14.61
CA ASP A 4 4.59 -6.50 -15.82
C ASP A 4 6.00 -5.92 -15.51
N PRO A 5 6.97 -6.03 -16.44
CA PRO A 5 8.32 -5.50 -16.21
C PRO A 5 8.36 -4.00 -15.91
N GLN A 6 7.53 -3.20 -16.57
CA GLN A 6 7.50 -1.74 -16.37
C GLN A 6 6.97 -1.37 -14.99
N GLN A 7 5.91 -2.05 -14.54
CA GLN A 7 5.36 -1.90 -13.20
C GLN A 7 6.35 -2.35 -12.11
N THR A 8 7.08 -3.43 -12.37
CA THR A 8 8.13 -3.94 -11.46
C THR A 8 9.26 -2.93 -11.32
N ASP A 9 9.73 -2.35 -12.42
CA ASP A 9 10.78 -1.34 -12.41
C ASP A 9 10.34 -0.07 -11.66
N ARG A 10 9.10 0.38 -11.88
CA ARG A 10 8.50 1.51 -11.14
C ARG A 10 8.43 1.24 -9.64
N LEU A 11 7.95 0.06 -9.25
CA LEU A 11 7.84 -0.33 -7.84
C LEU A 11 9.21 -0.33 -7.16
N ASN A 12 10.22 -0.91 -7.81
CA ASN A 12 11.59 -0.95 -7.29
C ASN A 12 12.18 0.45 -7.14
N LEU A 13 11.98 1.32 -8.14
CA LEU A 13 12.43 2.71 -8.07
C LEU A 13 11.84 3.43 -6.85
N VAL A 14 10.52 3.29 -6.63
CA VAL A 14 9.87 3.90 -5.46
C VAL A 14 10.42 3.34 -4.14
N PHE A 15 10.62 2.03 -4.07
CA PHE A 15 11.18 1.40 -2.88
C PHE A 15 12.63 1.83 -2.59
N ASP A 16 13.43 2.05 -3.62
CA ASP A 16 14.79 2.54 -3.48
C ASP A 16 14.82 4.00 -3.02
N LEU A 17 14.00 4.87 -3.62
CA LEU A 17 13.89 6.28 -3.24
C LEU A 17 13.35 6.47 -1.82
N GLY A 18 12.36 5.67 -1.42
CA GLY A 18 11.78 5.73 -0.08
C GLY A 18 12.59 5.03 1.00
N HIS A 19 13.75 4.45 0.66
CA HIS A 19 14.55 3.60 1.55
C HIS A 19 13.70 2.51 2.25
N ILE A 20 12.78 1.91 1.48
CA ILE A 20 11.78 0.98 2.01
C ILE A 20 12.46 -0.34 2.44
N PRO A 21 12.23 -0.83 3.68
CA PRO A 21 12.83 -2.07 4.17
C PRO A 21 12.43 -3.30 3.34
N GLU A 22 13.32 -4.29 3.26
CA GLU A 22 13.12 -5.52 2.46
C GLU A 22 11.83 -6.27 2.80
N GLU A 23 11.46 -6.34 4.09
CA GLU A 23 10.19 -6.96 4.52
C GLU A 23 8.98 -6.27 3.88
N THR A 24 8.98 -4.93 3.85
CA THR A 24 7.91 -4.13 3.24
C THR A 24 7.90 -4.29 1.73
N ARG A 25 9.07 -4.40 1.09
CA ARG A 25 9.16 -4.67 -0.36
C ARG A 25 8.52 -6.01 -0.70
N ALA A 26 8.90 -7.07 0.03
CA ALA A 26 8.36 -8.41 -0.16
C ALA A 26 6.84 -8.46 0.09
N PHE A 27 6.37 -7.74 1.12
CA PHE A 27 4.95 -7.63 1.47
C PHE A 27 4.10 -7.09 0.31
N TRP A 28 4.55 -6.02 -0.33
CA TRP A 28 3.80 -5.39 -1.43
C TRP A 28 3.93 -6.15 -2.75
N ALA A 29 5.11 -6.66 -3.06
CA ALA A 29 5.32 -7.49 -4.26
C ALA A 29 4.34 -8.69 -4.27
N SER A 30 4.18 -9.39 -3.14
CA SER A 30 3.26 -10.54 -3.07
C SER A 30 1.78 -10.17 -3.22
N ARG A 31 1.39 -8.96 -2.81
CA ARG A 31 -0.01 -8.50 -2.84
C ARG A 31 -0.40 -7.99 -4.20
N LEU A 32 0.48 -7.19 -4.81
CA LEU A 32 0.24 -6.62 -6.13
C LEU A 32 0.08 -7.70 -7.20
N ASP A 33 0.85 -8.78 -7.16
CA ASP A 33 0.74 -9.94 -8.08
C ASP A 33 -0.63 -10.66 -8.08
N ASN A 34 -1.47 -10.39 -7.08
CA ASN A 34 -2.79 -10.98 -6.96
C ASN A 34 -3.92 -10.00 -7.30
N LEU A 35 -3.58 -8.74 -7.61
CA LEU A 35 -4.56 -7.71 -7.93
C LEU A 35 -4.77 -7.57 -9.45
N PRO A 36 -5.94 -7.06 -9.87
CA PRO A 36 -6.14 -6.61 -11.25
C PRO A 36 -5.21 -5.45 -11.60
N GLU A 37 -4.82 -5.34 -12.87
CA GLU A 37 -3.92 -4.30 -13.39
C GLU A 37 -4.29 -2.87 -12.97
N LEU A 38 -5.58 -2.51 -13.04
CA LEU A 38 -6.04 -1.18 -12.63
C LEU A 38 -5.76 -0.89 -11.13
N ALA A 39 -5.87 -1.91 -10.28
CA ALA A 39 -5.57 -1.78 -8.86
C ALA A 39 -4.06 -1.72 -8.61
N GLN A 40 -3.27 -2.47 -9.38
CA GLN A 40 -1.80 -2.38 -9.35
C GLN A 40 -1.36 -0.95 -9.72
N GLU A 41 -1.85 -0.40 -10.82
CA GLU A 41 -1.56 0.97 -11.26
C GLU A 41 -1.97 2.04 -10.25
N SER A 42 -3.14 1.87 -9.64
CA SER A 42 -3.63 2.81 -8.61
C SER A 42 -2.71 2.83 -7.38
N ILE A 43 -2.25 1.66 -6.93
CA ILE A 43 -1.34 1.55 -5.78
C ILE A 43 0.06 2.09 -6.14
N LEU A 44 0.58 1.75 -7.32
CA LEU A 44 1.88 2.26 -7.79
C LEU A 44 1.89 3.79 -7.85
N SER A 45 0.85 4.38 -8.43
CA SER A 45 0.71 5.85 -8.51
C SER A 45 0.67 6.49 -7.13
N MET A 46 -0.01 5.87 -6.16
CA MET A 46 -0.03 6.36 -4.78
C MET A 46 1.36 6.29 -4.13
N PHE A 47 2.11 5.21 -4.35
CA PHE A 47 3.47 5.07 -3.82
C PHE A 47 4.45 6.07 -4.44
N GLU A 48 4.29 6.39 -5.72
CA GLU A 48 5.07 7.42 -6.41
C GLU A 48 4.82 8.82 -5.84
N ILE A 49 3.57 9.12 -5.43
CA ILE A 49 3.20 10.40 -4.83
C ILE A 49 3.66 10.50 -3.37
N ALA A 50 3.53 9.41 -2.61
CA ALA A 50 3.75 9.40 -1.16
C ALA A 50 4.60 8.19 -0.72
N PRO A 51 5.89 8.14 -1.07
CA PRO A 51 6.76 7.01 -0.73
C PRO A 51 6.98 6.86 0.78
N ASP A 52 6.96 7.97 1.53
CA ASP A 52 7.06 8.01 2.99
C ASP A 52 5.85 7.37 3.69
N ALA A 53 4.69 7.35 3.03
CA ALA A 53 3.47 6.75 3.55
C ALA A 53 3.44 5.21 3.41
N ILE A 54 4.33 4.61 2.61
CA ILE A 54 4.33 3.16 2.32
C ILE A 54 4.39 2.33 3.61
N GLY A 55 5.17 2.75 4.60
CA GLY A 55 5.23 2.09 5.91
C GLY A 55 3.87 2.08 6.61
N ARG A 56 3.23 3.24 6.72
CA ARG A 56 1.90 3.38 7.34
C ARG A 56 0.82 2.58 6.59
N LEU A 57 0.90 2.55 5.25
CA LEU A 57 0.00 1.76 4.41
C LEU A 57 0.19 0.26 4.61
N THR A 58 1.43 -0.17 4.82
CA THR A 58 1.76 -1.57 5.15
C THR A 58 1.11 -1.99 6.46
N ASP A 59 1.23 -1.15 7.49
CA ASP A 59 0.63 -1.42 8.81
C ASP A 59 -0.90 -1.48 8.75
N LEU A 60 -1.53 -0.55 8.01
CA LEU A 60 -2.97 -0.56 7.78
C LEU A 60 -3.40 -1.85 7.07
N GLN A 61 -2.70 -2.26 6.01
CA GLN A 61 -3.03 -3.46 5.27
C GLN A 61 -2.85 -4.73 6.12
N LYS A 62 -1.78 -4.83 6.93
CA LYS A 62 -1.59 -5.92 7.91
C LYS A 62 -2.75 -5.99 8.91
N ARG A 63 -3.17 -4.84 9.47
CA ARG A 63 -4.30 -4.75 10.41
C ARG A 63 -5.62 -5.17 9.75
N LYS A 64 -5.85 -4.78 8.49
CA LYS A 64 -7.04 -5.19 7.72
C LYS A 64 -7.10 -6.70 7.53
N GLU A 65 -5.99 -7.32 7.14
CA GLU A 65 -5.89 -8.77 6.94
C GLU A 65 -6.17 -9.53 8.24
N ASP A 66 -5.62 -9.07 9.37
CA ASP A 66 -5.87 -9.65 10.68
C ASP A 66 -7.35 -9.52 11.12
N ALA A 67 -7.95 -8.33 10.95
CA ALA A 67 -9.35 -8.09 11.26
C ALA A 67 -10.28 -8.95 10.40
N LEU A 68 -9.99 -9.11 9.11
CA LEU A 68 -10.73 -9.99 8.20
C LEU A 68 -10.60 -11.45 8.62
N ALA A 69 -9.40 -11.92 8.93
CA ALA A 69 -9.15 -13.29 9.38
C ALA A 69 -9.94 -13.62 10.67
N LYS A 70 -10.05 -12.65 11.59
CA LYS A 70 -10.77 -12.78 12.86
C LYS A 70 -12.28 -12.48 12.78
N ARG A 71 -12.77 -12.00 11.62
CA ARG A 71 -14.13 -11.46 11.45
C ARG A 71 -14.46 -10.35 12.45
N ASP A 72 -13.45 -9.56 12.83
CA ASP A 72 -13.55 -8.50 13.81
C ASP A 72 -14.06 -7.21 13.14
N ARG A 73 -15.38 -7.04 13.14
CA ARG A 73 -16.03 -5.88 12.54
C ARG A 73 -15.69 -4.55 13.23
N PRO A 74 -15.69 -4.45 14.58
CA PRO A 74 -15.26 -3.23 15.27
C PRO A 74 -13.84 -2.79 14.88
N SER A 75 -12.87 -3.71 14.84
CA SER A 75 -11.50 -3.38 14.43
C SER A 75 -11.46 -2.94 12.96
N TRP A 76 -12.22 -3.60 12.08
CA TRP A 76 -12.33 -3.20 10.67
C TRP A 76 -12.80 -1.75 10.53
N ASP A 77 -13.89 -1.37 11.21
CA ASP A 77 -14.45 -0.03 11.10
C ASP A 77 -13.45 1.03 11.64
N ALA A 78 -12.70 0.72 12.70
CA ALA A 78 -11.62 1.59 13.19
C ALA A 78 -10.48 1.73 12.18
N ILE A 79 -10.05 0.64 11.55
CA ILE A 79 -8.97 0.65 10.54
C ILE A 79 -9.39 1.46 9.30
N VAL A 80 -10.63 1.35 8.84
CA VAL A 80 -11.16 2.15 7.72
C VAL A 80 -11.13 3.64 8.06
N LYS A 81 -11.42 4.02 9.31
CA LYS A 81 -11.33 5.42 9.76
C LYS A 81 -9.89 5.93 9.72
N ASP A 82 -8.93 5.13 10.19
CA ASP A 82 -7.50 5.47 10.15
C ASP A 82 -7.00 5.63 8.70
N GLU A 83 -7.38 4.70 7.81
CA GLU A 83 -7.06 4.78 6.38
C GLU A 83 -7.66 6.03 5.74
N THR A 84 -8.92 6.35 6.02
CA THR A 84 -9.57 7.55 5.49
C THR A 84 -8.83 8.81 5.93
N ALA A 85 -8.39 8.87 7.19
CA ALA A 85 -7.61 9.99 7.70
C ALA A 85 -6.25 10.11 7.00
N LEU A 86 -5.55 8.99 6.78
CA LEU A 86 -4.31 8.95 6.02
C LEU A 86 -4.52 9.43 4.59
N MET A 87 -5.52 8.92 3.87
CA MET A 87 -5.81 9.37 2.50
C MET A 87 -6.10 10.87 2.44
N ALA A 88 -6.83 11.41 3.42
CA ALA A 88 -7.09 12.84 3.50
C ALA A 88 -5.84 13.69 3.81
N GLU A 89 -4.85 13.13 4.52
CA GLU A 89 -3.54 13.75 4.78
C GLU A 89 -2.70 13.81 3.50
N LEU A 90 -2.65 12.70 2.75
CA LEU A 90 -1.89 12.60 1.50
C LEU A 90 -2.44 13.56 0.43
N LEU A 91 -3.76 13.71 0.35
CA LEU A 91 -4.41 14.65 -0.58
C LEU A 91 -4.19 16.14 -0.23
N LYS A 92 -3.78 16.45 1.00
CA LYS A 92 -3.53 17.83 1.46
C LYS A 92 -2.07 18.25 1.36
N SER A 93 -1.16 17.30 1.11
CA SER A 93 0.27 17.59 1.00
C SER A 93 0.55 18.09 -0.43
N PRO A 94 0.94 19.36 -0.63
CA PRO A 94 1.35 19.82 -1.95
C PRO A 94 2.67 19.14 -2.32
N SER A 95 2.73 18.68 -3.58
CA SER A 95 3.92 18.14 -4.24
C SER A 95 5.06 19.13 -4.32
#